data_AF-A0AA47MLB6-F1
#
_entry.id   AF-A0AA47MLB6-F1
#
_cell.length_a   1.000
_cell.length_b   1.000
_cell.length_c   1.000
_cell.angle_alpha   90.00
_cell.angle_beta   90.00
_cell.angle_gamma   90.00
#
_symmetry.space_group_name_H-M   'P 1'
#
loop_
_entity.id
_entity.type
_entity.pdbx_description
1 polymer ?
#
loop_
_entity_poly.entity_id
_entity_poly.type
_entity_poly.pdbx_seq_one_letter_code
_entity_poly.pdbx_strand_id
1 'polypeptide(L)'
;MARLHLDVVEEWQLTDKSAVLVTDNAANMISAAAIGNFPHVKCFAHTLNLAAQRALNLQTVSRLLSRVRRISAYFHRSTKAKHLFEENQRVVLKLTHPLKLITDVATRWNSAHDMMERFLQLQAAVHATLLSPALNVEESDIVTLSRADLANVEEAVKTLKPVKDATVFMSEESSPTVSLIAPVYAQLLQSMSHTIGDQPLIRDVKNAIKTDLLKSMRGDVGQKQMKRLAEQEVQEPRKSCCPWMMCQTQQTPLLPKEGPHRCLRVCWDLLSMTSVNLQYKVGKEILVHPRDKRVSRESVFNCPRTLKFPNAEQ
;
A
#
# COMPACT_ATOMS: atom_id res chain seq x y z
N MET A 1 17.78 -23.71 2.29
CA MET A 1 16.86 -22.84 1.51
C MET A 1 17.03 -23.02 0.02
N ALA A 2 18.17 -22.71 -0.60
CA ALA A 2 18.35 -22.88 -2.06
C ALA A 2 18.04 -24.30 -2.56
N ARG A 3 18.58 -25.32 -1.88
CA ARG A 3 18.31 -26.73 -2.20
C ARG A 3 16.82 -27.07 -2.19
N LEU A 4 16.09 -26.63 -1.15
CA LEU A 4 14.64 -26.83 -1.06
C LEU A 4 13.89 -26.20 -2.25
N HIS A 5 14.31 -25.03 -2.72
CA HIS A 5 13.69 -24.42 -3.90
C HIS A 5 13.97 -25.20 -5.19
N LEU A 6 15.16 -25.77 -5.33
CA LEU A 6 15.52 -26.62 -6.48
C LEU A 6 14.75 -27.94 -6.45
N ASP A 7 14.67 -28.59 -5.27
CA ASP A 7 13.93 -29.84 -5.08
C ASP A 7 12.44 -29.65 -5.45
N VAL A 8 11.82 -28.52 -5.07
CA VAL A 8 10.43 -28.18 -5.46
C VAL A 8 10.30 -27.95 -6.98
N VAL A 9 11.26 -27.28 -7.61
CA VAL A 9 11.23 -27.06 -9.06
C VAL A 9 11.33 -28.38 -9.83
N GLU A 10 12.12 -29.33 -9.32
CA GLU A 10 12.24 -30.67 -9.88
C GLU A 10 10.97 -31.49 -9.64
N GLU A 11 10.49 -31.56 -8.41
CA GLU A 11 9.28 -32.30 -8.01
C GLU A 11 8.05 -31.85 -8.82
N TRP A 12 7.89 -30.55 -9.02
CA TRP A 12 6.76 -29.96 -9.74
C TRP A 12 7.03 -29.82 -11.26
N GLN A 13 8.15 -30.34 -11.75
CA GLN A 13 8.52 -30.35 -13.17
C GLN A 13 8.47 -28.94 -13.79
N LEU A 14 9.00 -27.95 -13.05
CA LEU A 14 9.08 -26.55 -13.46
C LEU A 14 10.41 -26.21 -14.14
N THR A 15 11.27 -27.19 -14.40
CA THR A 15 12.60 -27.02 -15.02
C THR A 15 12.55 -26.36 -16.39
N ASP A 16 11.49 -26.60 -17.16
CA ASP A 16 11.29 -26.01 -18.49
C ASP A 16 10.62 -24.63 -18.44
N LYS A 17 10.28 -24.13 -17.24
CA LYS A 17 9.64 -22.84 -17.02
C LYS A 17 10.62 -21.89 -16.32
N SER A 18 10.54 -20.61 -16.66
CA SER A 18 11.29 -19.56 -15.96
C SER A 18 10.66 -19.25 -14.60
N ALA A 19 10.92 -20.11 -13.60
CA ALA A 19 10.46 -19.90 -12.23
C ALA A 19 11.05 -18.60 -11.66
N VAL A 20 10.19 -17.75 -11.09
CA VAL A 20 10.57 -16.49 -10.44
C VAL A 20 10.32 -16.62 -8.94
N LEU A 21 11.31 -16.25 -8.14
CA LEU A 21 11.18 -16.28 -6.68
C LEU A 21 10.72 -14.91 -6.17
N VAL A 22 9.57 -14.88 -5.49
CA VAL A 22 9.07 -13.69 -4.78
C VAL A 22 9.18 -13.92 -3.28
N THR A 23 9.88 -13.06 -2.55
CA THR A 23 10.12 -13.26 -1.10
C THR A 23 10.09 -11.95 -0.32
N ASP A 24 10.03 -12.03 1.01
CA ASP A 24 10.12 -10.91 1.96
C ASP A 24 11.48 -10.18 2.00
N ASN A 25 12.44 -10.54 1.13
CA ASN A 25 13.75 -9.89 1.03
C ASN A 25 14.64 -10.09 2.28
N ALA A 26 14.39 -11.15 3.06
CA ALA A 26 15.35 -11.59 4.08
C ALA A 26 16.68 -12.03 3.44
N ALA A 27 17.81 -11.76 4.10
CA ALA A 27 19.14 -11.96 3.54
C ALA A 27 19.38 -13.42 3.09
N ASN A 28 18.91 -14.39 3.87
CA ASN A 28 18.96 -15.81 3.53
C ASN A 28 18.14 -16.16 2.28
N MET A 29 17.01 -15.49 2.05
CA MET A 29 16.17 -15.69 0.86
C MET A 29 16.80 -15.08 -0.39
N ILE A 30 17.43 -13.90 -0.27
CA ILE A 30 18.20 -13.29 -1.37
C ILE A 30 19.38 -14.20 -1.76
N SER A 31 20.14 -14.68 -0.77
CA SER A 31 21.24 -15.61 -1.02
C SER A 31 20.75 -16.92 -1.63
N ALA A 32 19.60 -17.44 -1.17
CA ALA A 32 19.04 -18.66 -1.73
C ALA A 32 18.63 -18.50 -3.20
N ALA A 33 18.02 -17.36 -3.56
CA ALA A 33 17.69 -17.06 -4.94
C ALA A 33 18.94 -16.98 -5.83
N ALA A 34 20.00 -16.33 -5.34
CA ALA A 34 21.27 -16.22 -6.06
C ALA A 34 21.96 -17.57 -6.26
N ILE A 35 22.03 -18.40 -5.21
CA ILE A 35 22.62 -19.75 -5.27
C ILE A 35 21.82 -20.65 -6.22
N GLY A 36 20.50 -20.58 -6.18
CA GLY A 36 19.62 -21.34 -7.08
C GLY A 36 19.49 -20.74 -8.49
N ASN A 37 20.19 -19.64 -8.79
CA ASN A 37 20.11 -18.90 -10.05
C ASN A 37 18.67 -18.50 -10.45
N PHE A 38 17.82 -18.22 -9.46
CA PHE A 38 16.44 -17.80 -9.70
C PHE A 38 16.36 -16.29 -9.93
N PRO A 39 15.63 -15.83 -10.96
CA PRO A 39 15.16 -14.45 -11.01
C PRO A 39 14.42 -14.11 -9.72
N HIS A 40 14.92 -13.11 -8.98
CA HIS A 40 14.34 -12.68 -7.72
C HIS A 40 13.56 -11.38 -7.87
N VAL A 41 12.38 -11.33 -7.26
CA VAL A 41 11.52 -10.15 -7.13
C VAL A 41 11.22 -9.93 -5.65
N LYS A 42 11.45 -8.73 -5.15
CA LYS A 42 11.14 -8.42 -3.75
C LYS A 42 9.64 -8.26 -3.58
N CYS A 43 9.10 -8.81 -2.48
CA CYS A 43 7.72 -8.61 -2.08
C CYS A 43 7.45 -7.12 -1.82
N PHE A 44 6.57 -6.53 -2.64
CA PHE A 44 6.24 -5.13 -2.53
C PHE A 44 5.43 -4.82 -1.27
N ALA A 45 4.48 -5.68 -0.89
CA ALA A 45 3.74 -5.55 0.37
C ALA A 45 4.68 -5.53 1.60
N HIS A 46 5.74 -6.37 1.59
CA HIS A 46 6.76 -6.32 2.63
C HIS A 46 7.53 -4.99 2.64
N THR A 47 7.86 -4.46 1.46
CA THR A 47 8.50 -3.13 1.32
C THR A 47 7.61 -2.02 1.90
N LEU A 48 6.30 -2.04 1.62
CA LEU A 48 5.35 -1.08 2.17
C LEU A 48 5.27 -1.19 3.70
N ASN A 49 5.25 -2.42 4.23
CA ASN A 49 5.28 -2.65 5.67
C ASN A 49 6.53 -2.04 6.33
N LEU A 50 7.72 -2.25 5.77
CA LEU A 50 8.95 -1.66 6.32
C LEU A 50 8.90 -0.13 6.33
N ALA A 51 8.45 0.47 5.23
CA ALA A 51 8.34 1.93 5.10
C ALA A 51 7.35 2.52 6.11
N ALA A 52 6.18 1.89 6.27
CA ALA A 52 5.19 2.30 7.24
C ALA A 52 5.67 2.11 8.69
N GLN A 53 6.31 0.98 9.01
CA GLN A 53 6.88 0.76 10.34
C GLN A 53 7.91 1.83 10.72
N ARG A 54 8.74 2.28 9.77
CA ARG A 54 9.66 3.41 10.03
C ARG A 54 8.94 4.69 10.43
N ALA A 55 7.82 5.01 9.76
CA ALA A 55 7.01 6.15 10.14
C ALA A 55 6.34 5.99 11.53
N LEU A 56 5.81 4.81 11.83
CA LEU A 56 5.20 4.54 13.14
C LEU A 56 6.23 4.59 14.30
N ASN A 57 7.49 4.28 14.02
CA ASN A 57 8.59 4.33 14.97
C ASN A 57 9.17 5.74 15.18
N LEU A 58 8.73 6.75 14.42
CA LEU A 58 9.07 8.14 14.72
C LEU A 58 8.60 8.48 16.13
N GLN A 59 9.47 9.13 16.92
CA GLN A 59 9.25 9.33 18.36
C GLN A 59 7.89 9.97 18.67
N THR A 60 7.47 10.95 17.87
CA THR A 60 6.20 11.65 18.02
C THR A 60 5.00 10.75 17.72
N VAL A 61 5.06 9.96 16.64
CA VAL A 61 4.00 9.02 16.25
C VAL A 61 3.89 7.88 17.27
N SER A 62 5.02 7.32 17.70
CA SER A 62 5.07 6.27 18.72
C SER A 62 4.46 6.72 20.06
N ARG A 63 4.67 7.98 20.45
CA ARG A 63 4.03 8.58 21.64
C ARG A 63 2.52 8.69 21.48
N LEU A 64 2.02 9.13 20.33
CA LEU A 64 0.59 9.20 20.04
C LEU A 64 -0.05 7.80 20.10
N LEU A 65 0.53 6.82 19.42
CA LEU A 65 0.09 5.43 19.45
C LEU A 65 0.04 4.90 20.89
N SER A 66 1.07 5.17 21.69
CA SER A 66 1.12 4.73 23.08
C SER A 66 -0.01 5.31 23.94
N ARG A 67 -0.40 6.57 23.71
CA ARG A 67 -1.55 7.18 24.40
C ARG A 67 -2.87 6.55 23.96
N VAL A 68 -3.06 6.33 22.66
CA VAL A 68 -4.24 5.62 22.13
C VAL A 68 -4.34 4.20 22.71
N ARG A 69 -3.21 3.46 22.79
CA ARG A 69 -3.16 2.13 23.44
C ARG A 69 -3.54 2.19 24.90
N ARG A 70 -3.07 3.19 25.66
CA ARG A 70 -3.42 3.36 27.09
C ARG A 70 -4.92 3.58 27.27
N ILE A 71 -5.52 4.42 26.43
CA ILE A 71 -6.97 4.64 26.41
C ILE A 71 -7.70 3.33 26.11
N SER A 72 -7.35 2.67 25.00
CA SER A 72 -7.96 1.38 24.62
C SER A 72 -7.87 0.37 25.76
N ALA A 73 -6.67 0.19 26.33
CA ALA A 73 -6.45 -0.76 27.43
C ALA A 73 -7.23 -0.41 28.71
N TYR A 74 -7.47 0.88 29.00
CA TYR A 74 -8.34 1.29 30.11
C TYR A 74 -9.77 0.78 29.93
N PHE A 75 -10.38 1.00 28.76
CA PHE A 75 -11.74 0.53 28.45
C PHE A 75 -11.86 -0.99 28.41
N HIS A 76 -10.78 -1.71 28.07
CA HIS A 76 -10.78 -3.17 28.13
C HIS A 76 -10.74 -3.72 29.56
N ARG A 77 -10.11 -3.00 30.50
CA ARG A 77 -9.92 -3.45 31.89
C ARG A 77 -11.06 -3.06 32.82
N SER A 78 -11.67 -1.89 32.61
CA SER A 78 -12.72 -1.38 33.50
C SER A 78 -14.11 -1.74 32.96
N THR A 79 -14.79 -2.67 33.63
CA THR A 79 -16.18 -3.05 33.32
C THR A 79 -17.13 -1.85 33.38
N LYS A 80 -16.93 -0.97 34.37
CA LYS A 80 -17.73 0.24 34.55
C LYS A 80 -17.52 1.23 33.39
N ALA A 81 -16.27 1.49 33.01
CA ALA A 81 -15.96 2.35 31.87
C ALA A 81 -16.48 1.76 30.56
N LYS A 82 -16.38 0.44 30.40
CA LYS A 82 -16.92 -0.26 29.23
C LYS A 82 -18.44 -0.09 29.11
N HIS A 83 -19.19 -0.31 30.19
CA HIS A 83 -20.65 -0.18 30.17
C HIS A 83 -21.07 1.26 29.83
N LEU A 84 -20.46 2.24 30.50
CA LEU A 84 -20.75 3.65 30.25
C LEU A 84 -20.33 4.09 28.83
N PHE A 85 -19.25 3.53 28.31
CA PHE A 85 -18.83 3.76 26.94
C PHE A 85 -19.82 3.22 25.91
N GLU A 86 -20.37 2.02 26.14
CA GLU A 86 -21.41 1.46 25.27
C GLU A 86 -22.70 2.29 25.31
N GLU A 87 -23.06 2.85 26.47
CA GLU A 87 -24.18 3.78 26.61
C GLU A 87 -23.92 5.10 25.88
N ASN A 88 -22.76 5.72 26.09
CA ASN A 88 -22.37 6.96 25.43
C ASN A 88 -22.26 6.78 23.90
N GLN A 89 -21.89 5.62 23.40
CA GLN A 89 -21.95 5.33 21.96
C GLN A 89 -23.38 5.36 21.41
N ARG A 90 -24.37 4.85 22.15
CA ARG A 90 -25.78 4.89 21.74
C ARG A 90 -26.33 6.32 21.76
N VAL A 91 -25.95 7.12 22.76
CA VAL A 91 -26.46 8.48 22.93
C VAL A 91 -25.75 9.48 22.01
N VAL A 92 -24.41 9.52 22.06
CA VAL A 92 -23.59 10.53 21.37
C VAL A 92 -23.42 10.20 19.89
N LEU A 93 -23.17 8.93 19.56
CA LEU A 93 -22.89 8.49 18.19
C LEU A 93 -24.09 7.82 17.51
N LYS A 94 -25.19 7.61 18.23
CA LYS A 94 -26.41 6.96 17.72
C LYS A 94 -26.17 5.56 17.15
N LEU A 95 -25.18 4.84 17.69
CA LEU A 95 -24.86 3.49 17.24
C LEU A 95 -25.83 2.47 17.84
N THR A 96 -26.54 1.71 16.99
CA THR A 96 -27.40 0.61 17.43
C THR A 96 -26.60 -0.53 18.07
N HIS A 97 -25.41 -0.80 17.51
CA HIS A 97 -24.49 -1.82 17.99
C HIS A 97 -23.18 -1.15 18.42
N PRO A 98 -22.91 -1.06 19.75
CA PRO A 98 -21.66 -0.49 20.24
C PRO A 98 -20.45 -1.23 19.70
N LEU A 99 -19.44 -0.46 19.33
CA LEU A 99 -18.16 -0.94 18.85
C LEU A 99 -17.15 -0.97 20.00
N LYS A 100 -16.21 -1.91 19.92
CA LYS A 100 -15.05 -1.93 20.82
C LYS A 100 -13.94 -1.06 20.23
N LEU A 101 -13.19 -0.41 21.12
CA LEU A 101 -11.85 0.06 20.78
C LEU A 101 -11.00 -1.17 20.47
N ILE A 102 -10.03 -1.01 19.57
CA ILE A 102 -9.08 -2.06 19.22
C ILE A 102 -7.70 -1.66 19.70
N THR A 103 -6.81 -2.64 19.83
CA THR A 103 -5.39 -2.41 20.13
C THR A 103 -4.58 -3.00 18.98
N ASP A 104 -3.53 -2.30 18.58
CA ASP A 104 -2.69 -2.73 17.48
C ASP A 104 -1.77 -3.90 17.87
N VAL A 105 -1.32 -4.61 16.83
CA VAL A 105 -0.34 -5.67 16.89
C VAL A 105 0.98 -5.10 16.36
N ALA A 106 1.99 -5.02 17.23
CA ALA A 106 3.25 -4.33 16.93
C ALA A 106 3.94 -4.83 15.64
N THR A 107 3.75 -6.10 15.28
CA THR A 107 4.36 -6.71 14.08
C THR A 107 3.58 -6.45 12.78
N ARG A 108 2.36 -5.91 12.85
CA ARG A 108 1.47 -5.66 11.70
C ARG A 108 1.06 -4.20 11.65
N TRP A 109 1.79 -3.40 10.87
CA TRP A 109 1.62 -1.95 10.84
C TRP A 109 0.17 -1.49 10.53
N ASN A 110 -0.57 -2.23 9.68
CA ASN A 110 -1.98 -1.94 9.36
C ASN A 110 -2.85 -1.82 10.61
N SER A 111 -2.60 -2.66 11.62
CA SER A 111 -3.39 -2.66 12.86
C SER A 111 -3.19 -1.38 13.69
N ALA A 112 -2.05 -0.71 13.56
CA ALA A 112 -1.81 0.59 14.19
C ALA A 112 -2.65 1.68 13.53
N HIS A 113 -2.76 1.65 12.20
CA HIS A 113 -3.70 2.52 11.47
C HIS A 113 -5.15 2.22 11.87
N ASP A 114 -5.55 0.93 11.87
CA ASP A 114 -6.92 0.53 12.26
C ASP A 114 -7.27 1.00 13.68
N MET A 115 -6.32 0.92 14.61
CA MET A 115 -6.50 1.38 15.99
C MET A 115 -6.74 2.89 16.06
N MET A 116 -5.93 3.69 15.36
CA MET A 116 -6.11 5.14 15.33
C MET A 116 -7.43 5.53 14.66
N GLU A 117 -7.76 4.89 13.52
CA GLU A 117 -9.01 5.11 12.79
C GLU A 117 -10.24 4.76 13.64
N ARG A 118 -10.23 3.61 14.32
CA ARG A 118 -11.29 3.20 15.26
C ARG A 118 -11.39 4.13 16.46
N PHE A 119 -10.26 4.60 16.99
CA PHE A 119 -10.25 5.56 18.08
C PHE A 119 -10.91 6.88 17.67
N LEU A 120 -10.57 7.44 16.50
CA LEU A 120 -11.18 8.66 15.98
C LEU A 120 -12.69 8.50 15.79
N GLN A 121 -13.13 7.36 15.23
CA GLN A 121 -14.55 7.04 15.06
C GLN A 121 -15.33 7.10 16.38
N LEU A 122 -14.71 6.66 17.48
CA LEU A 122 -15.35 6.56 18.80
C LEU A 122 -14.97 7.71 19.75
N GLN A 123 -14.21 8.69 19.29
CA GLN A 123 -13.57 9.71 20.12
C GLN A 123 -14.56 10.51 20.97
N ALA A 124 -15.71 10.89 20.40
CA ALA A 124 -16.72 11.66 21.13
C ALA A 124 -17.31 10.85 22.29
N ALA A 125 -17.60 9.56 22.09
CA ALA A 125 -18.08 8.68 23.15
C ALA A 125 -16.98 8.37 24.19
N VAL A 126 -15.71 8.25 23.76
CA VAL A 126 -14.57 8.13 24.67
C VAL A 126 -14.50 9.35 25.59
N HIS A 127 -14.52 10.56 25.02
CA HIS A 127 -14.46 11.81 25.78
C HIS A 127 -15.64 11.94 26.76
N ALA A 128 -16.87 11.70 26.30
CA ALA A 128 -18.05 11.74 27.17
C ALA A 128 -17.95 10.75 28.33
N THR A 129 -17.35 9.58 28.09
CA THR A 129 -17.18 8.57 29.13
C THR A 129 -16.12 8.99 30.14
N LEU A 130 -14.95 9.43 29.68
CA LEU A 130 -13.84 9.82 30.56
C LEU A 130 -14.20 11.04 31.42
N LEU A 131 -15.01 11.97 30.91
CA LEU A 131 -15.48 13.15 31.65
C LEU A 131 -16.70 12.88 32.53
N SER A 132 -17.23 11.66 32.54
CA SER A 132 -18.42 11.36 33.32
C SER A 132 -18.08 11.28 34.81
N PRO A 133 -18.81 12.00 35.68
CA PRO A 133 -18.63 11.91 37.13
C PRO A 133 -18.93 10.49 37.65
N ALA A 134 -19.71 9.71 36.91
CA ALA A 134 -20.03 8.34 37.28
C ALA A 134 -18.78 7.44 37.35
N LEU A 135 -17.66 7.75 36.70
CA LEU A 135 -16.47 6.90 36.72
C LEU A 135 -15.73 6.92 38.06
N ASN A 136 -15.85 7.98 38.88
CA ASN A 136 -15.08 8.20 40.11
C ASN A 136 -13.57 7.97 39.91
N VAL A 137 -13.02 8.46 38.79
CA VAL A 137 -11.58 8.40 38.50
C VAL A 137 -11.01 9.79 38.71
N GLU A 138 -9.90 9.86 39.45
CA GLU A 138 -9.15 11.11 39.61
C GLU A 138 -8.74 11.65 38.24
N GLU A 139 -8.92 12.94 38.02
CA GLU A 139 -8.64 13.56 36.71
C GLU A 139 -7.18 13.35 36.27
N SER A 140 -6.26 13.25 37.24
CA SER A 140 -4.84 12.94 37.01
C SER A 140 -4.57 11.55 36.42
N ASP A 141 -5.46 10.59 36.62
CA ASP A 141 -5.31 9.21 36.14
C ASP A 141 -5.92 9.01 34.74
N ILE A 142 -6.67 10.00 34.25
CA ILE A 142 -7.33 9.95 32.95
C ILE A 142 -6.32 10.29 31.86
N VAL A 143 -5.99 9.30 31.04
CA VAL A 143 -5.22 9.54 29.81
C VAL A 143 -6.16 10.12 28.76
N THR A 144 -6.11 11.43 28.55
CA THR A 144 -6.78 12.09 27.42
C THR A 144 -5.79 12.43 26.31
N LEU A 145 -6.29 12.76 25.12
CA LEU A 145 -5.51 13.39 24.05
C LEU A 145 -5.87 14.88 24.00
N SER A 146 -4.88 15.76 23.85
CA SER A 146 -5.13 17.18 23.63
C SER A 146 -5.73 17.41 22.24
N ARG A 147 -6.27 18.61 21.98
CA ARG A 147 -6.73 18.98 20.62
C ARG A 147 -5.63 18.84 19.57
N ALA A 148 -4.39 19.20 19.93
CA ALA A 148 -3.25 19.06 19.04
C ALA A 148 -2.91 17.57 18.79
N ASP A 149 -2.99 16.72 19.81
CA ASP A 149 -2.79 15.27 19.64
C ASP A 149 -3.84 14.67 18.71
N LEU A 150 -5.11 15.04 18.87
CA LEU A 150 -6.20 14.57 18.03
C LEU A 150 -6.02 14.96 16.57
N ALA A 151 -5.69 16.23 16.30
CA ALA A 151 -5.39 16.70 14.95
C ALA A 151 -4.21 15.95 14.32
N ASN A 152 -3.18 15.65 15.12
CA ASN A 152 -2.05 14.85 14.66
C ASN A 152 -2.45 13.40 14.35
N VAL A 153 -3.31 12.77 15.16
CA VAL A 153 -3.81 11.41 14.90
C VAL A 153 -4.65 11.37 13.63
N GLU A 154 -5.53 12.35 13.43
CA GLU A 154 -6.35 12.48 12.22
C GLU A 154 -5.50 12.63 10.96
N GLU A 155 -4.56 13.57 10.96
CA GLU A 155 -3.66 13.78 9.83
C GLU A 155 -2.72 12.59 9.60
N ALA A 156 -2.28 11.89 10.65
CA ALA A 156 -1.48 10.68 10.51
C ALA A 156 -2.28 9.53 9.87
N VAL A 157 -3.52 9.31 10.28
CA VAL A 157 -4.42 8.31 9.66
C VAL A 157 -4.61 8.64 8.18
N LYS A 158 -4.95 9.89 7.86
CA LYS A 158 -5.11 10.35 6.47
C LYS A 158 -3.85 10.19 5.63
N THR A 159 -2.68 10.49 6.19
CA THR A 159 -1.39 10.37 5.50
C THR A 159 -0.99 8.91 5.28
N LEU A 160 -1.27 8.02 6.22
CA LEU A 160 -0.94 6.60 6.11
C LEU A 160 -1.92 5.79 5.25
N LYS A 161 -3.13 6.32 5.02
CA LYS A 161 -4.20 5.65 4.28
C LYS A 161 -3.78 5.17 2.87
N PRO A 162 -3.10 5.97 2.02
CA PRO A 162 -2.65 5.49 0.71
C PRO A 162 -1.70 4.29 0.80
N VAL A 163 -0.84 4.24 1.81
CA VAL A 163 0.10 3.13 2.04
C VAL A 163 -0.66 1.88 2.48
N LYS A 164 -1.72 2.04 3.29
CA LYS A 164 -2.55 0.94 3.78
C LYS A 164 -3.34 0.33 2.63
N ASP A 165 -3.97 1.18 1.82
CA ASP A 165 -4.74 0.76 0.66
C ASP A 165 -3.84 0.03 -0.35
N ALA A 166 -2.66 0.58 -0.64
CA ALA A 166 -1.66 -0.10 -1.46
C ALA A 166 -1.21 -1.44 -0.84
N THR A 167 -1.02 -1.52 0.48
CA THR A 167 -0.61 -2.77 1.14
C THR A 167 -1.69 -3.84 1.03
N VAL A 168 -2.96 -3.49 1.30
CA VAL A 168 -4.09 -4.41 1.19
C VAL A 168 -4.21 -4.90 -0.25
N PHE A 169 -4.22 -3.97 -1.20
CA PHE A 169 -4.35 -4.28 -2.63
C PHE A 169 -3.21 -5.19 -3.13
N MET A 170 -1.98 -4.90 -2.75
CA MET A 170 -0.80 -5.68 -3.16
C MET A 170 -0.63 -7.00 -2.41
N SER A 171 -1.46 -7.25 -1.39
CA SER A 171 -1.53 -8.51 -0.66
C SER A 171 -2.68 -9.40 -1.13
N GLU A 172 -3.47 -8.97 -2.12
CA GLU A 172 -4.54 -9.78 -2.71
C GLU A 172 -3.94 -10.90 -3.59
N GLU A 173 -4.44 -12.13 -3.40
CA GLU A 173 -4.00 -13.31 -4.17
C GLU A 173 -4.84 -13.54 -5.44
N SER A 174 -6.04 -12.98 -5.48
CA SER A 174 -7.03 -13.24 -6.54
C SER A 174 -6.77 -12.51 -7.86
N SER A 175 -5.79 -11.60 -7.91
CA SER A 175 -5.47 -10.85 -9.12
C SER A 175 -3.96 -10.69 -9.32
N PRO A 176 -3.46 -10.70 -10.57
CA PRO A 176 -2.06 -10.40 -10.82
C PRO A 176 -1.71 -8.96 -10.42
N THR A 177 -0.83 -8.80 -9.44
CA THR A 177 -0.44 -7.49 -8.90
C THR A 177 0.95 -7.02 -9.33
N VAL A 178 1.78 -7.89 -9.91
CA VAL A 178 3.18 -7.59 -10.24
C VAL A 178 3.31 -6.37 -11.16
N SER A 179 2.55 -6.32 -12.24
CA SER A 179 2.51 -5.19 -13.17
C SER A 179 2.02 -3.87 -12.55
N LEU A 180 1.33 -3.95 -11.40
CA LEU A 180 0.81 -2.80 -10.67
C LEU A 180 1.79 -2.26 -9.62
N ILE A 181 2.95 -2.90 -9.44
CA ILE A 181 3.99 -2.42 -8.51
C ILE A 181 4.52 -1.04 -8.93
N ALA A 182 4.93 -0.88 -10.21
CA ALA A 182 5.49 0.38 -10.71
C ALA A 182 4.53 1.58 -10.61
N PRO A 183 3.25 1.49 -11.04
CA PRO A 183 2.33 2.62 -10.95
C PRO A 183 1.92 2.92 -9.50
N VAL A 184 1.70 1.90 -8.66
CA VAL A 184 1.43 2.09 -7.22
C VAL A 184 2.62 2.77 -6.55
N TYR A 185 3.85 2.34 -6.83
CA TYR A 185 5.06 2.94 -6.30
C TYR A 185 5.19 4.42 -6.68
N ALA A 186 4.98 4.78 -7.95
CA ALA A 186 5.04 6.15 -8.41
C ALA A 186 3.99 7.04 -7.70
N GLN A 187 2.77 6.54 -7.54
CA GLN A 187 1.70 7.28 -6.87
C GLN A 187 1.95 7.45 -5.37
N LEU A 188 2.53 6.44 -4.71
CA LEU A 188 2.95 6.56 -3.32
C LEU A 188 4.06 7.61 -3.14
N LEU A 189 5.04 7.66 -4.03
CA LEU A 189 6.07 8.71 -3.98
C LEU A 189 5.48 10.12 -4.16
N GLN A 190 4.46 10.25 -5.00
CA GLN A 190 3.74 11.50 -5.19
C GLN A 190 2.93 11.89 -3.95
N SER A 191 2.20 10.96 -3.34
CA SER A 191 1.40 11.23 -2.13
C SER A 191 2.27 11.52 -0.90
N MET A 192 3.48 10.96 -0.85
CA MET A 192 4.49 11.24 0.18
C MET A 192 5.39 12.44 -0.17
N SER A 193 5.02 13.25 -1.16
CA SER A 193 5.75 14.48 -1.47
C SER A 193 5.44 15.60 -0.47
N HIS A 194 6.42 16.47 -0.24
CA HIS A 194 6.26 17.62 0.65
C HIS A 194 5.15 18.53 0.13
N THR A 195 4.15 18.81 0.98
CA THR A 195 3.05 19.71 0.65
C THR A 195 3.18 20.98 1.49
N ILE A 196 2.91 22.14 0.89
CA ILE A 196 2.89 23.42 1.62
C ILE A 196 1.76 23.36 2.66
N GLY A 197 2.09 23.62 3.92
CA GLY A 197 1.15 23.53 5.05
C GLY A 197 1.19 22.22 5.82
N ASP A 198 2.05 21.25 5.43
CA ASP A 198 2.24 20.02 6.22
C ASP A 198 2.73 20.36 7.64
N GLN A 199 1.99 19.85 8.64
CA GLN A 199 2.42 19.87 10.04
C GLN A 199 3.77 19.16 10.18
N PRO A 200 4.63 19.54 11.15
CA PRO A 200 5.96 18.94 11.32
C PRO A 200 5.93 17.41 11.39
N LEU A 201 4.98 16.84 12.15
CA LEU A 201 4.80 15.39 12.25
C LEU A 201 4.53 14.73 10.90
N ILE A 202 3.65 15.32 10.10
CA ILE A 202 3.23 14.78 8.79
C ILE A 202 4.38 14.85 7.80
N ARG A 203 5.16 15.93 7.84
CA ARG A 203 6.38 16.06 7.06
C ARG A 203 7.38 14.95 7.37
N ASP A 204 7.59 14.66 8.65
CA ASP A 204 8.50 13.61 9.08
C ASP A 204 7.99 12.22 8.67
N VAL A 205 6.68 11.96 8.81
CA VAL A 205 6.03 10.72 8.36
C VAL A 205 6.21 10.52 6.85
N LYS A 206 5.84 11.53 6.04
CA LYS A 206 5.99 11.49 4.57
C LYS A 206 7.45 11.26 4.19
N ASN A 207 8.39 11.98 4.81
CA ASN A 207 9.82 11.85 4.55
C ASN A 207 10.37 10.47 4.92
N ALA A 208 9.95 9.90 6.05
CA ALA A 208 10.38 8.58 6.49
C ALA A 208 9.94 7.50 5.49
N ILE A 209 8.67 7.53 5.07
CA ILE A 209 8.11 6.59 4.08
C ILE A 209 8.80 6.77 2.74
N LYS A 210 8.86 8.01 2.23
CA LYS A 210 9.47 8.32 0.93
C LYS A 210 10.92 7.87 0.86
N THR A 211 11.71 8.19 1.89
CA THR A 211 13.12 7.80 1.96
C THR A 211 13.29 6.28 1.94
N ASP A 212 12.45 5.54 2.66
CA ASP A 212 12.56 4.08 2.68
C ASP A 212 12.13 3.43 1.37
N LEU A 213 11.04 3.91 0.76
CA LEU A 213 10.59 3.46 -0.56
C LEU A 213 11.69 3.68 -1.62
N LEU A 214 12.30 4.86 -1.64
CA LEU A 214 13.42 5.16 -2.53
C LEU A 214 14.63 4.26 -2.27
N LYS A 215 14.95 3.99 -1.00
CA LYS A 215 16.05 3.09 -0.63
C LYS A 215 15.81 1.66 -1.12
N SER A 216 14.59 1.15 -0.98
CA SER A 216 14.26 -0.24 -1.38
C SER A 216 14.46 -0.49 -2.87
N MET A 217 14.18 0.54 -3.70
CA MET A 217 14.25 0.45 -5.17
C MET A 217 15.58 0.93 -5.78
N ARG A 218 16.44 1.62 -5.03
CA ARG A 218 17.73 2.14 -5.55
C ARG A 218 18.83 1.10 -5.71
N GLY A 219 18.80 -0.01 -4.98
CA GLY A 219 19.83 -1.05 -5.10
C GLY A 219 19.78 -1.78 -6.45
N ASP A 220 20.88 -2.42 -6.87
CA ASP A 220 20.98 -3.13 -8.16
C ASP A 220 19.82 -4.13 -8.39
N VAL A 221 19.42 -4.86 -7.34
CA VAL A 221 18.24 -5.74 -7.37
C VAL A 221 16.94 -4.96 -7.60
N GLY A 222 16.78 -3.80 -6.96
CA GLY A 222 15.61 -2.93 -7.09
C GLY A 222 15.51 -2.27 -8.47
N GLN A 223 16.64 -1.85 -9.04
CA GLN A 223 16.69 -1.30 -10.40
C GLN A 223 16.39 -2.38 -11.45
N LYS A 224 16.99 -3.57 -11.32
CA LYS A 224 16.67 -4.74 -12.16
C LYS A 224 15.22 -5.18 -12.03
N GLN A 225 14.63 -5.05 -10.84
CA GLN A 225 13.20 -5.28 -10.62
C GLN A 225 12.37 -4.22 -11.36
N MET A 226 12.64 -2.93 -11.15
CA MET A 226 11.86 -1.86 -11.79
C MET A 226 11.92 -1.90 -13.31
N LYS A 227 13.09 -2.22 -13.90
CA LYS A 227 13.22 -2.39 -15.34
C LYS A 227 12.33 -3.51 -15.88
N ARG A 228 12.31 -4.66 -15.20
CA ARG A 228 11.43 -5.81 -15.55
C ARG A 228 9.96 -5.46 -15.39
N LEU A 229 9.59 -4.69 -14.37
CA LEU A 229 8.22 -4.24 -14.15
C LEU A 229 7.76 -3.27 -15.26
N ALA A 230 8.61 -2.33 -15.66
CA ALA A 230 8.32 -1.39 -16.74
C ALA A 230 8.11 -2.10 -18.10
N GLU A 231 8.87 -3.17 -18.37
CA GLU A 231 8.69 -4.00 -19.57
C GLU A 231 7.32 -4.72 -19.56
N GLN A 232 6.84 -5.14 -18.39
CA GLN A 232 5.52 -5.78 -18.23
C GLN A 232 4.35 -4.77 -18.29
N GLU A 233 4.51 -3.55 -17.76
CA GLU A 233 3.50 -2.48 -17.86
C GLU A 233 3.18 -2.10 -19.32
N VAL A 234 4.17 -2.16 -20.21
CA VAL A 234 3.99 -1.86 -21.64
C VAL A 234 3.07 -2.89 -22.32
N GLN A 235 3.03 -4.11 -21.79
CA GLN A 235 2.29 -5.23 -22.37
C GLN A 235 0.87 -5.37 -21.81
N GLU A 236 0.48 -4.63 -20.78
CA GLU A 236 -0.79 -4.87 -20.09
C GLU A 236 -1.91 -3.84 -20.45
N PRO A 237 -3.05 -4.29 -21.01
CA PRO A 237 -4.17 -3.42 -21.38
C PRO A 237 -5.07 -2.98 -20.20
N ARG A 238 -4.85 -3.49 -18.98
CA ARG A 238 -5.67 -3.22 -17.77
C ARG A 238 -5.38 -1.87 -17.09
N LYS A 239 -5.01 -0.86 -17.87
CA LYS A 239 -4.71 0.51 -17.38
C LYS A 239 -5.91 1.25 -16.77
N SER A 240 -7.11 0.65 -16.77
CA SER A 240 -8.36 1.29 -16.34
C SER A 240 -9.03 0.67 -15.09
N CYS A 241 -8.41 -0.26 -14.37
CA CYS A 241 -9.12 -1.06 -13.35
C CYS A 241 -8.73 -0.81 -11.89
N CYS A 242 -7.87 0.16 -11.56
CA CYS A 242 -7.68 0.54 -10.15
C CYS A 242 -8.71 1.62 -9.76
N PRO A 243 -9.72 1.30 -8.92
CA PRO A 243 -10.78 2.25 -8.60
C PRO A 243 -10.25 3.51 -7.89
N TRP A 244 -9.15 3.36 -7.13
CA TRP A 244 -8.48 4.46 -6.42
C TRP A 244 -7.63 5.35 -7.34
N MET A 245 -7.10 4.82 -8.46
CA MET A 245 -6.41 5.63 -9.49
C MET A 245 -7.37 6.60 -10.19
N MET A 246 -8.67 6.27 -10.28
CA MET A 246 -9.67 7.11 -10.94
C MET A 246 -10.25 8.22 -10.06
N CYS A 247 -10.13 8.13 -8.73
CA CYS A 247 -10.81 9.05 -7.83
C CYS A 247 -10.07 10.39 -7.63
N GLN A 248 -8.74 10.42 -7.81
CA GLN A 248 -7.94 11.64 -7.60
C GLN A 248 -7.91 12.60 -8.81
N THR A 249 -8.39 12.19 -9.99
CA THR A 249 -8.42 13.03 -11.19
C THR A 249 -9.64 13.96 -11.27
N GLN A 250 -10.59 13.88 -10.33
CA GLN A 250 -11.83 14.68 -10.38
C GLN A 250 -11.80 16.04 -9.63
N GLN A 251 -10.68 16.45 -9.02
CA GLN A 251 -10.63 17.70 -8.23
C GLN A 251 -9.76 18.84 -8.82
N THR A 252 -9.32 18.74 -10.07
CA THR A 252 -8.63 19.86 -10.76
C THR A 252 -9.57 20.55 -11.75
N PRO A 253 -9.65 21.90 -11.76
CA PRO A 253 -10.48 22.63 -12.72
C PRO A 253 -10.03 22.33 -14.16
N LEU A 254 -11.02 22.17 -15.04
CA LEU A 254 -10.91 21.79 -16.44
C LEU A 254 -9.82 22.59 -17.18
N LEU A 255 -8.71 21.91 -17.49
CA LEU A 255 -7.83 22.24 -18.61
C LEU A 255 -7.98 21.17 -19.70
N PRO A 256 -7.75 21.49 -20.98
CA PRO A 256 -8.25 20.71 -22.10
C PRO A 256 -7.68 19.30 -22.10
N LYS A 257 -8.50 18.34 -22.53
CA LYS A 257 -8.13 16.93 -22.69
C LYS A 257 -6.92 16.80 -23.62
N GLU A 258 -5.75 16.58 -23.05
CA GLU A 258 -4.55 16.11 -23.77
C GLU A 258 -4.16 14.72 -23.28
N GLY A 259 -3.79 13.86 -24.23
CA GLY A 259 -3.82 12.39 -24.14
C GLY A 259 -2.82 11.68 -23.20
N PRO A 260 -2.69 10.34 -23.33
CA PRO A 260 -2.08 9.44 -22.33
C PRO A 260 -0.56 9.57 -22.13
N HIS A 261 0.09 10.59 -22.69
CA HIS A 261 1.54 10.75 -22.70
C HIS A 261 2.14 11.35 -21.42
N ARG A 262 1.33 11.89 -20.48
CA ARG A 262 1.86 12.46 -19.23
C ARG A 262 2.29 11.42 -18.19
N CYS A 263 1.59 10.30 -18.03
CA CYS A 263 2.02 9.26 -17.08
C CYS A 263 3.37 8.64 -17.49
N LEU A 264 3.56 8.40 -18.79
CA LEU A 264 4.84 7.92 -19.32
C LEU A 264 5.96 8.93 -19.11
N ARG A 265 5.67 10.24 -19.23
CA ARG A 265 6.66 11.30 -19.01
C ARG A 265 7.06 11.43 -17.54
N VAL A 266 6.12 11.31 -16.58
CA VAL A 266 6.45 11.32 -15.14
C VAL A 266 7.27 10.08 -14.75
N CYS A 267 6.97 8.90 -15.30
CA CYS A 267 7.79 7.70 -15.08
C CYS A 267 9.18 7.80 -15.74
N TRP A 268 9.28 8.39 -16.94
CA TRP A 268 10.55 8.62 -17.61
C TRP A 268 11.41 9.70 -16.92
N ASP A 269 10.78 10.75 -16.41
CA ASP A 269 11.46 11.83 -15.68
C ASP A 269 11.97 11.36 -14.30
N LEU A 270 11.23 10.47 -13.62
CA LEU A 270 11.70 9.81 -12.39
C LEU A 270 12.88 8.84 -12.63
N LEU A 271 12.95 8.21 -13.81
CA LEU A 271 14.08 7.37 -14.22
C LEU A 271 15.30 8.23 -14.65
N SER A 272 15.08 9.36 -15.32
CA SER A 272 16.15 10.24 -15.79
C SER A 272 16.80 11.08 -14.69
N MET A 273 16.10 11.36 -13.59
CA MET A 273 16.65 12.04 -12.40
C MET A 273 17.70 11.21 -11.60
N THR A 274 18.03 9.99 -12.04
CA THR A 274 19.12 9.17 -11.47
C THR A 274 20.35 9.05 -12.38
N SER A 275 20.34 9.64 -13.56
CA SER A 275 21.49 9.61 -14.48
C SER A 275 22.41 10.81 -14.26
N VAL A 276 23.44 10.61 -13.44
CA VAL A 276 24.71 11.32 -13.62
C VAL A 276 25.24 10.93 -15.00
N ASN A 277 25.35 11.93 -15.89
CA ASN A 277 26.10 11.95 -17.15
C ASN A 277 26.53 10.59 -17.74
N LEU A 278 25.72 10.04 -18.65
CA LEU A 278 26.24 9.26 -19.77
C LEU A 278 25.61 9.77 -21.07
N GLN A 279 26.38 10.58 -21.80
CA GLN A 279 26.10 10.88 -23.20
C GLN A 279 26.35 9.62 -24.03
N TYR A 280 25.28 9.02 -24.56
CA TYR A 280 25.39 8.14 -25.72
C TYR A 280 24.69 8.79 -26.91
N LYS A 281 25.50 9.02 -27.94
CA LYS A 281 25.15 9.50 -29.27
C LYS A 281 24.22 8.47 -29.93
N VAL A 282 22.95 8.81 -30.15
CA VAL A 282 22.04 8.00 -30.98
C VAL A 282 22.00 8.62 -32.38
N GLY A 283 22.44 7.83 -33.37
CA GLY A 283 22.42 8.19 -34.78
C GLY A 283 21.00 8.42 -35.28
N LYS A 284 20.85 9.48 -36.09
CA LYS A 284 19.66 9.75 -36.90
C LYS A 284 19.50 8.63 -37.92
N GLU A 285 18.35 7.96 -37.91
CA GLU A 285 17.80 7.34 -39.12
C GLU A 285 16.31 7.68 -39.25
N ILE A 286 15.90 7.69 -40.50
CA ILE A 286 14.88 8.54 -41.08
C ILE A 286 13.53 7.81 -41.02
N LEU A 287 12.49 8.51 -40.56
CA LEU A 287 11.09 8.12 -40.69
C LEU A 287 10.74 8.04 -42.19
N VAL A 288 10.51 6.84 -42.69
CA VAL A 288 9.81 6.62 -43.97
C VAL A 288 8.49 5.92 -43.66
N HIS A 289 7.39 6.67 -43.79
CA HIS A 289 6.04 6.14 -43.92
C HIS A 289 5.88 5.44 -45.27
N PRO A 290 5.11 4.34 -45.35
CA PRO A 290 4.23 4.20 -46.49
C PRO A 290 2.77 3.90 -46.10
N ARG A 291 1.89 4.53 -46.87
CA ARG A 291 0.44 4.33 -46.92
C ARG A 291 0.08 2.97 -47.52
N ASP A 292 -0.93 2.35 -46.91
CA ASP A 292 -2.10 1.72 -47.53
C ASP A 292 -1.89 0.58 -48.56
N LYS A 293 -2.22 -0.66 -48.16
CA LYS A 293 -2.89 -1.66 -49.01
C LYS A 293 -3.82 -2.56 -48.19
N ARG A 294 -5.12 -2.40 -48.42
CA ARG A 294 -6.16 -3.39 -48.18
C ARG A 294 -5.85 -4.70 -48.90
N VAL A 295 -5.94 -5.84 -48.20
CA VAL A 295 -6.41 -7.10 -48.78
C VAL A 295 -7.29 -7.80 -47.72
N SER A 296 -8.56 -7.92 -48.09
CA SER A 296 -9.59 -8.74 -47.46
C SER A 296 -9.27 -10.24 -47.56
N ARG A 297 -9.56 -11.00 -46.51
CA ARG A 297 -10.09 -12.37 -46.62
C ARG A 297 -10.81 -12.74 -45.32
N GLU A 298 -12.12 -12.90 -45.46
CA GLU A 298 -12.99 -13.61 -44.52
C GLU A 298 -12.59 -15.08 -44.46
N SER A 299 -12.63 -15.68 -43.26
CA SER A 299 -13.58 -16.76 -42.90
C SER A 299 -13.02 -17.69 -41.81
N VAL A 300 -13.76 -17.69 -40.69
CA VAL A 300 -14.21 -18.86 -39.92
C VAL A 300 -13.16 -19.81 -39.33
N PHE A 301 -13.12 -19.91 -37.98
CA PHE A 301 -13.28 -21.22 -37.30
C PHE A 301 -13.74 -21.07 -35.83
N ASN A 302 -14.96 -21.56 -35.62
CA ASN A 302 -15.65 -22.08 -34.43
C ASN A 302 -15.15 -21.84 -33.01
N CYS A 303 -16.07 -21.29 -32.21
CA CYS A 303 -16.21 -21.49 -30.77
C CYS A 303 -17.10 -22.73 -30.50
N PRO A 304 -16.68 -23.70 -29.68
CA PRO A 304 -17.62 -24.64 -29.07
C PRO A 304 -18.06 -24.15 -27.69
N ARG A 305 -19.38 -24.10 -27.53
CA ARG A 305 -20.11 -23.88 -26.28
C ARG A 305 -19.90 -25.02 -25.27
N THR A 306 -19.97 -24.64 -23.99
CA THR A 306 -20.61 -25.38 -22.87
C THR A 306 -20.23 -26.84 -22.64
N LEU A 307 -19.56 -27.11 -21.51
CA LEU A 307 -19.61 -28.40 -20.85
C LEU A 307 -20.32 -28.26 -19.49
N LYS A 308 -21.38 -29.06 -19.36
CA LYS A 308 -22.21 -29.27 -18.18
C LYS A 308 -21.43 -30.07 -17.13
N PHE A 309 -21.59 -29.72 -15.86
CA PHE A 309 -21.20 -30.55 -14.73
C PHE A 309 -22.21 -31.69 -14.54
N PRO A 310 -21.78 -32.94 -14.32
CA PRO A 310 -22.64 -33.97 -13.77
C PRO A 310 -22.59 -33.97 -12.24
N ASN A 311 -23.76 -34.16 -11.64
CA ASN A 311 -23.97 -34.49 -10.24
C ASN A 311 -23.19 -35.75 -9.83
N ALA A 312 -22.71 -35.78 -8.59
CA ALA A 312 -22.55 -37.01 -7.82
C ALA A 312 -22.84 -36.71 -6.35
N GLU A 313 -24.03 -37.13 -5.91
CA GLU A 313 -24.31 -37.46 -4.50
C GLU A 313 -23.63 -38.79 -4.17
N GLN A 314 -22.96 -38.83 -3.02
CA GLN A 314 -23.06 -39.87 -2.00
C GLN A 314 -22.43 -39.36 -0.70
#